data_AF-A0A7C9AGJ4-F1
#
_entry.id   AF-A0A7C9AGJ4-F1
#
_cell.length_a   1.000
_cell.length_b   1.000
_cell.length_c   1.000
_cell.angle_alpha   90.00
_cell.angle_beta   90.00
_cell.angle_gamma   90.00
#
_symmetry.space_group_name_H-M   'P 1'
#
loop_
_entity.id
_entity.type
_entity.pdbx_description
1 polymer ?
#
loop_
_entity_poly.entity_id
_entity_poly.type
_entity_poly.pdbx_seq_one_letter_code
_entity_poly.pdbx_strand_id
1 'polypeptide(L)'
;PFWELFYRAIEESDAVCCRSCREMEGSFGDYFVKHFKKPLLWAGPLLPSPARLGELDERMDGWLKGFEARSVVYCAFGSEVIIFHKEQFQELLLGLELTGTLDHHLFPCSPLNN
;
A
#
# COMPACT_ATOMS: atom_id res chain seq x y z
N PRO A 1 11.13 25.54 0.85
CA PRO A 1 10.14 24.53 0.35
C PRO A 1 10.67 23.11 0.61
N PHE A 2 9.79 22.11 0.81
CA PHE A 2 10.17 20.72 1.12
C PHE A 2 11.25 20.16 0.17
N TRP A 3 11.12 20.41 -1.14
CA TRP A 3 12.06 19.91 -2.15
C TRP A 3 13.48 20.44 -2.04
N GLU A 4 13.66 21.71 -1.66
CA GLU A 4 15.01 22.28 -1.49
C GLU A 4 15.76 21.63 -0.33
N LEU A 5 15.06 21.36 0.79
CA LEU A 5 15.65 20.69 1.94
C LEU A 5 15.98 19.24 1.61
N PHE A 6 15.10 18.55 0.88
CA PHE A 6 15.34 17.18 0.43
C PHE A 6 16.54 17.08 -0.51
N TYR A 7 16.64 17.99 -1.48
CA TYR A 7 17.80 18.06 -2.39
C TYR A 7 19.09 18.33 -1.63
N ARG A 8 19.11 19.32 -0.73
CA ARG A 8 20.29 19.64 0.07
C ARG A 8 20.72 18.46 0.95
N ALA A 9 19.76 17.76 1.59
CA ALA A 9 20.07 16.58 2.38
C ALA A 9 20.75 15.48 1.56
N ILE A 10 20.28 15.25 0.32
CA ILE A 10 20.95 14.32 -0.59
C ILE A 10 22.34 14.84 -0.97
N GLU A 11 22.49 16.13 -1.31
CA GLU A 11 23.78 16.76 -1.69
C GLU A 11 24.82 16.80 -0.57
N GLU A 12 24.40 16.81 0.69
CA GLU A 12 25.29 16.81 1.85
C GLU A 12 25.58 15.39 2.40
N SER A 13 24.81 14.37 1.99
CA SER A 13 25.02 12.98 2.44
C SER A 13 26.20 12.27 1.74
N ASP A 14 26.84 11.30 2.39
CA ASP A 14 27.87 10.48 1.74
C ASP A 14 27.27 9.36 0.87
N ALA A 15 26.09 8.88 1.23
CA ALA A 15 25.35 7.84 0.52
C ALA A 15 23.85 7.97 0.82
N VAL A 16 23.03 7.42 -0.07
CA VAL A 16 21.57 7.38 0.12
C VAL A 16 21.10 5.95 0.25
N CYS A 17 20.29 5.68 1.26
CA CYS A 17 19.67 4.38 1.47
C CYS A 17 18.22 4.43 0.96
N CYS A 18 17.86 3.47 0.11
CA CYS A 18 16.51 3.35 -0.44
C CYS A 18 15.84 2.08 0.10
N ARG A 19 14.65 2.23 0.69
CA ARG A 19 13.77 1.12 1.07
C ARG A 19 13.09 0.54 -0.18
N SER A 20 13.90 -0.05 -1.05
CA SER A 20 13.48 -0.73 -2.27
C SER A 20 14.59 -1.68 -2.71
N CYS A 21 14.41 -2.35 -3.85
CA CYS A 21 15.41 -3.20 -4.48
C CYS A 21 15.61 -2.83 -5.96
N ARG A 22 16.73 -3.28 -6.52
CA ARG A 22 17.10 -2.97 -7.91
C ARG A 22 16.14 -3.59 -8.93
N GLU A 23 15.54 -4.72 -8.58
CA GLU A 23 14.55 -5.43 -9.41
C GLU A 23 13.30 -4.57 -9.67
N MET A 24 12.92 -3.71 -8.71
CA MET A 24 11.78 -2.81 -8.82
C MET A 24 12.17 -1.46 -9.40
N GLU A 25 13.27 -0.87 -8.92
CA GLU A 25 13.59 0.55 -9.15
C GLU A 25 14.95 0.78 -9.84
N GLY A 26 15.50 -0.24 -10.51
CA GLY A 26 16.88 -0.21 -11.02
C GLY A 26 17.18 0.94 -11.98
N SER A 27 16.28 1.24 -12.91
CA SER A 27 16.46 2.35 -13.86
C SER A 27 16.46 3.72 -13.18
N PHE A 28 15.60 3.90 -12.16
CA PHE A 28 15.61 5.10 -11.32
C PHE A 28 16.90 5.20 -10.51
N GLY A 29 17.37 4.07 -9.94
CA GLY A 29 18.62 4.02 -9.22
C GLY A 29 19.83 4.40 -10.09
N ASP A 30 19.90 3.89 -11.32
CA ASP A 30 20.97 4.21 -12.27
C ASP A 30 20.96 5.73 -12.61
N TYR A 31 19.76 6.31 -12.82
CA TYR A 31 19.60 7.76 -12.99
C TYR A 31 20.05 8.53 -11.75
N PHE A 32 19.64 8.10 -10.56
CA PHE A 32 19.95 8.74 -9.30
C PHE A 32 21.46 8.81 -9.06
N VAL A 33 22.15 7.69 -9.20
CA VAL A 33 23.61 7.59 -9.03
C VAL A 33 24.31 8.48 -10.06
N LYS A 34 23.83 8.52 -11.31
CA LYS A 34 24.40 9.40 -12.35
C LYS A 34 24.21 10.88 -12.02
N HIS A 35 23.05 11.26 -11.51
CA HIS A 35 22.70 12.66 -11.21
C HIS A 35 23.43 13.18 -9.97
N PHE A 36 23.33 12.46 -8.86
CA PHE A 36 23.89 12.89 -7.57
C PHE A 36 25.34 12.45 -7.36
N LYS A 37 25.85 11.53 -8.19
CA LYS A 37 27.22 10.98 -8.11
C LYS A 37 27.53 10.34 -6.75
N LYS A 38 26.52 9.71 -6.15
CA LYS A 38 26.57 9.12 -4.81
C LYS A 38 26.21 7.65 -4.83
N PRO A 39 26.78 6.85 -3.91
CA PRO A 39 26.34 5.48 -3.70
C PRO A 39 24.86 5.43 -3.30
N LEU A 40 24.11 4.57 -3.98
CA LEU A 40 22.74 4.21 -3.61
C LEU A 40 22.74 2.81 -3.01
N LEU A 41 22.35 2.71 -1.74
CA LEU A 41 22.27 1.47 -1.00
C LEU A 41 20.83 0.94 -1.03
N TRP A 42 20.67 -0.29 -1.53
CA TRP A 42 19.37 -0.97 -1.54
C TRP A 42 19.14 -1.67 -0.20
N ALA A 43 18.14 -1.22 0.56
CA ALA A 43 17.72 -1.89 1.80
C ALA A 43 16.65 -2.97 1.56
N GLY A 44 16.34 -3.28 0.31
CA GLY A 44 15.32 -4.24 -0.07
C GLY A 44 13.89 -3.80 0.28
N PRO A 45 12.88 -4.61 -0.10
CA PRO A 45 11.56 -4.48 0.49
C PRO A 45 11.67 -4.88 1.97
N LEU A 46 11.74 -3.88 2.85
CA LEU A 46 11.74 -4.11 4.30
C LEU A 46 10.33 -4.52 4.74
N LEU A 47 9.97 -5.78 4.48
CA LEU A 47 8.76 -6.40 4.97
C LEU A 47 8.91 -6.68 6.48
N PRO A 48 7.86 -6.49 7.29
CA PRO A 48 7.87 -6.95 8.67
C PRO A 48 8.14 -8.46 8.72
N SER A 49 8.96 -8.92 9.67
CA SER A 49 9.11 -10.36 9.89
C SER A 49 7.76 -10.95 10.32
N PRO A 50 7.45 -12.22 10.01
CA PRO A 50 6.23 -12.87 10.46
C PRO A 50 6.00 -12.76 11.97
N ALA A 51 7.07 -12.84 12.79
CA ALA A 51 6.99 -12.67 14.24
C ALA A 51 6.60 -11.24 14.71
N ARG A 52 6.68 -10.24 13.82
CA ARG A 52 6.23 -8.85 14.08
C ARG A 52 4.81 -8.61 13.55
N LEU A 53 4.31 -9.50 12.70
CA LEU A 53 2.92 -9.48 12.27
C LEU A 53 2.15 -10.23 13.36
N GLY A 54 1.39 -9.49 14.17
CA GLY A 54 0.48 -10.09 15.13
C GLY A 54 -0.52 -11.02 14.43
N GLU A 55 -1.20 -11.84 15.21
CA GLU A 55 -2.29 -12.65 14.68
C GLU A 55 -3.41 -11.74 14.16
N LEU A 56 -4.00 -12.14 13.03
CA LEU A 56 -5.18 -11.48 12.52
C LEU A 56 -6.33 -11.70 13.50
N ASP A 57 -7.15 -10.69 13.70
CA ASP A 57 -8.38 -10.80 14.49
C ASP A 57 -9.20 -12.02 14.04
N GLU A 58 -9.66 -12.84 14.99
CA GLU A 58 -10.32 -14.13 14.73
C GLU A 58 -11.54 -13.99 13.80
N ARG A 59 -12.28 -12.87 13.91
CA ARG A 59 -13.44 -12.60 13.05
C ARG A 59 -13.01 -12.34 11.61
N MET A 60 -11.91 -11.61 11.41
CA MET A 60 -11.35 -11.34 10.09
C MET A 60 -10.76 -12.60 9.46
N ASP A 61 -10.05 -13.40 10.24
CA ASP A 61 -9.51 -14.69 9.79
C ASP A 61 -10.64 -15.66 9.38
N GLY A 62 -11.68 -15.78 10.21
CA GLY A 62 -12.87 -16.60 9.89
C GLY A 62 -13.62 -16.12 8.64
N TRP A 63 -13.79 -14.80 8.49
CA TRP A 63 -14.44 -14.22 7.31
C TRP A 63 -13.64 -14.46 6.03
N LEU A 64 -12.32 -14.22 6.03
CA LEU A 64 -11.46 -14.41 4.86
C LEU A 64 -11.36 -15.89 4.43
N LYS A 65 -11.39 -16.82 5.38
CA LYS A 65 -11.41 -18.27 5.08
C LYS A 65 -12.66 -18.73 4.32
N GLY A 66 -13.73 -17.94 4.30
CA GLY A 66 -14.95 -18.24 3.54
C GLY A 66 -14.83 -18.00 2.04
N PHE A 67 -13.75 -17.40 1.56
CA PHE A 67 -13.55 -17.05 0.15
C PHE A 67 -12.56 -17.98 -0.55
N GLU A 68 -12.71 -18.11 -1.87
CA GLU A 68 -11.74 -18.83 -2.68
C GLU A 68 -10.39 -18.09 -2.75
N ALA A 69 -9.31 -18.83 -2.98
CA ALA A 69 -8.00 -18.24 -3.12
C ALA A 69 -7.97 -17.22 -4.28
N ARG A 70 -7.45 -16.02 -4.01
CA ARG A 70 -7.34 -14.91 -4.98
C ARG A 70 -8.67 -14.31 -5.44
N SER A 71 -9.77 -14.50 -4.71
CA SER A 71 -11.08 -13.91 -5.05
C SER A 71 -11.41 -12.61 -4.30
N VAL A 72 -10.65 -12.25 -3.26
CA VAL A 72 -10.88 -11.06 -2.44
C VAL A 72 -9.94 -9.94 -2.85
N VAL A 73 -10.49 -8.73 -3.02
CA VAL A 73 -9.72 -7.51 -3.29
C VAL A 73 -9.51 -6.76 -1.97
N TYR A 74 -8.24 -6.52 -1.61
CA TYR A 74 -7.88 -5.68 -0.46
C TYR A 74 -7.64 -4.24 -0.91
N CYS A 75 -8.46 -3.31 -0.40
CA CYS A 75 -8.33 -1.87 -0.68
C CYS A 75 -7.90 -1.14 0.59
N ALA A 76 -6.69 -0.58 0.60
CA ALA A 76 -6.20 0.29 1.66
C ALA A 76 -5.44 1.47 1.06
N PHE A 77 -5.81 2.68 1.46
CA PHE A 77 -5.25 3.92 0.92
C PHE A 77 -4.15 4.51 1.81
N GLY A 78 -3.72 3.81 2.87
CA GLY A 78 -2.72 4.31 3.82
C GLY A 78 -3.34 5.15 4.94
N SER A 79 -2.55 5.41 5.99
CA SER A 79 -3.01 6.11 7.20
C SER A 79 -3.27 7.60 7.00
N GLU A 80 -2.56 8.21 6.04
CA GLU A 80 -2.58 9.66 5.81
C GLU A 80 -3.57 10.07 4.70
N VAL A 81 -4.28 9.12 4.07
CA VAL A 81 -5.27 9.46 3.04
C VAL A 81 -6.57 9.90 3.71
N ILE A 82 -6.68 11.21 3.93
CA ILE A 82 -7.89 11.92 4.37
C ILE A 82 -8.59 12.60 3.17
N ILE A 83 -8.13 12.37 1.94
CA ILE A 83 -8.57 13.15 0.77
C ILE A 83 -9.28 12.24 -0.24
N PHE A 84 -10.43 11.70 0.15
CA PHE A 84 -11.50 11.41 -0.80
C PHE A 84 -12.58 12.46 -0.59
N HIS A 85 -12.87 13.24 -1.62
CA HIS A 85 -14.18 13.91 -1.66
C HIS A 85 -15.24 12.80 -1.68
N LYS A 86 -16.37 13.02 -0.99
CA LYS A 86 -17.46 12.04 -0.87
C LYS A 86 -17.81 11.41 -2.23
N GLU A 87 -17.83 12.23 -3.28
CA GLU A 87 -18.09 11.82 -4.66
C GLU A 87 -17.09 10.77 -5.17
N GLN A 88 -15.78 10.98 -4.97
CA GLN A 88 -14.75 10.02 -5.39
C GLN A 88 -14.87 8.68 -4.66
N PHE A 89 -15.25 8.72 -3.38
CA PHE A 89 -15.51 7.49 -2.62
C PHE A 89 -16.78 6.77 -3.14
N GLN A 90 -17.82 7.52 -3.49
CA GLN A 90 -19.04 6.95 -4.09
C GLN A 90 -18.75 6.31 -5.45
N GLU A 91 -17.98 6.97 -6.32
CA GLU A 91 -17.57 6.41 -7.61
C GLU A 91 -16.71 5.14 -7.44
N LEU A 92 -15.82 5.10 -6.44
CA LEU A 92 -15.07 3.89 -6.11
C LEU A 92 -16.01 2.73 -5.73
N LEU A 93 -16.99 2.99 -4.86
CA LEU A 93 -17.96 1.98 -4.41
C LEU A 93 -18.84 1.49 -5.57
N LEU A 94 -19.34 2.40 -6.40
CA LEU A 94 -20.10 2.08 -7.62
C LEU A 94 -19.26 1.22 -8.57
N GLY A 95 -17.98 1.56 -8.76
CA GLY A 95 -17.06 0.75 -9.55
C GLY A 95 -16.91 -0.67 -9.00
N LEU A 96 -16.76 -0.84 -7.68
CA LEU A 96 -16.69 -2.16 -7.05
C LEU A 96 -18.01 -2.94 -7.21
N GLU A 97 -19.15 -2.28 -7.08
CA GLU A 97 -20.47 -2.90 -7.27
C GLU A 97 -20.63 -3.45 -8.69
N LEU A 98 -20.25 -2.64 -9.69
CA LEU A 98 -20.32 -3.01 -11.10
C LEU A 98 -19.38 -4.15 -11.49
N THR A 99 -18.29 -4.40 -10.74
CA THR A 99 -17.40 -5.55 -11.00
C THR A 99 -18.01 -6.90 -10.61
N GLY A 100 -19.20 -6.91 -9.99
CA GLY A 100 -19.85 -8.14 -9.51
C GLY A 100 -19.14 -8.79 -8.32
N THR A 101 -18.09 -8.17 -7.78
CA THR A 101 -17.42 -8.62 -6.55
C THR A 101 -18.20 -8.30 -5.28
N LEU A 102 -19.21 -7.42 -5.38
CA LEU A 102 -20.18 -7.09 -4.33
C LEU A 102 -21.55 -7.75 -4.55
N ASP A 103 -21.61 -8.95 -5.14
CA ASP A 103 -22.89 -9.64 -5.29
C ASP A 103 -23.53 -9.89 -3.89
N HIS A 104 -24.86 -9.80 -3.83
CA HIS A 104 -25.68 -9.67 -2.61
C HIS A 104 -25.55 -10.81 -1.59
N HIS A 105 -24.75 -11.84 -1.89
CA HIS A 105 -24.51 -12.99 -1.04
C HIS A 105 -23.32 -12.83 -0.07
N LEU A 106 -22.47 -11.81 -0.25
CA LEU A 106 -21.22 -11.66 0.53
C LEU A 106 -21.30 -10.69 1.71
N PHE A 107 -22.35 -9.86 1.75
CA PHE A 107 -22.77 -9.19 2.96
C PHE A 107 -24.10 -9.80 3.40
N PRO A 108 -24.11 -10.83 4.27
CA PRO A 108 -25.29 -11.04 5.07
C PRO A 108 -25.49 -9.76 5.87
N CYS A 109 -26.39 -8.90 5.39
CA CYS A 109 -27.08 -7.97 6.25
C CYS A 109 -27.70 -8.84 7.34
N SER A 110 -27.01 -8.97 8.48
CA SER A 110 -27.67 -9.31 9.73
C SER A 110 -28.85 -8.35 9.80
N PRO A 111 -30.11 -8.84 9.83
CA PRO A 111 -31.22 -7.93 10.04
C PRO A 111 -30.91 -7.16 11.30
N LEU A 112 -30.86 -5.83 11.20
CA LEU A 112 -30.98 -4.95 12.34
C LEU A 112 -32.35 -5.27 12.95
N ASN A 113 -32.35 -6.23 13.88
CA ASN A 113 -33.48 -6.50 14.74
C ASN A 113 -33.57 -5.32 15.72
N ASN A 114 -34.61 -4.51 15.49
CA ASN A 114 -35.32 -3.59 16.40
C ASN A 114 -34.49 -2.64 17.25
#